data_AF-A0A7C5YYV7-F1
#
_entry.id   AF-A0A7C5YYV7-F1
#
_cell.length_a   1.000
_cell.length_b   1.000
_cell.length_c   1.000
_cell.angle_alpha   90.00
_cell.angle_beta   90.00
_cell.angle_gamma   90.00
#
_symmetry.space_group_name_H-M   'P 1'
#
loop_
_entity.id
_entity.type
_entity.pdbx_description
1 polymer ?
#
loop_
_entity_poly.entity_id
_entity_poly.type
_entity_poly.pdbx_seq_one_letter_code
_entity_poly.pdbx_strand_id
1 'polypeptide(L)'
;MRKSYQTPPLSKMLWGWSKWGGGNYGIFREVTEEWSCQLCGEKQIIGMPQYFFPYDNHRRDFLRVCSVCWHDLKTAEVKTLRELEKKIGLDKFKQEVRVKVFKIDLELKTPYPNKL
;
A
#
# COMPACT_ATOMS: atom_id res chain seq x y z
N MET A 1 -3.87 23.11 49.25
CA MET A 1 -5.25 23.53 48.94
C MET A 1 -5.37 23.77 47.45
N ARG A 2 -6.30 23.08 46.77
CA ARG A 2 -6.61 23.28 45.35
C ARG A 2 -7.49 24.53 45.21
N LYS A 3 -7.05 25.52 44.45
CA LYS A 3 -7.92 26.60 43.98
C LYS A 3 -7.76 26.76 42.47
N SER A 4 -8.93 26.72 41.84
CA SER A 4 -9.23 26.79 40.42
C SER A 4 -8.84 28.16 39.85
N TYR A 5 -8.18 28.15 38.70
CA TYR A 5 -7.82 29.37 37.98
C TYR A 5 -8.91 29.73 36.97
N GLN A 6 -9.50 30.90 37.15
CA GLN A 6 -10.22 31.62 36.09
C GLN A 6 -9.20 32.09 35.05
N THR A 7 -9.49 31.86 33.77
CA THR A 7 -8.55 32.12 32.67
C THR A 7 -8.51 33.61 32.26
N PRO A 8 -7.32 34.18 32.00
CA PRO A 8 -7.14 35.55 31.53
C PRO A 8 -7.42 35.70 30.02
N PRO A 9 -7.63 36.93 29.52
CA PRO A 9 -8.28 37.15 28.23
C PRO A 9 -7.31 36.95 27.04
N LEU A 10 -7.83 36.30 26.00
CA LEU A 10 -7.16 36.08 24.71
C LEU A 10 -7.02 37.39 23.93
N SER A 11 -5.80 37.80 23.61
CA SER A 11 -5.52 38.44 22.30
C SER A 11 -4.02 38.57 22.04
N LYS A 12 -3.54 37.81 21.05
CA LYS A 12 -2.74 38.27 19.90
C LYS A 12 -2.42 37.04 19.04
N MET A 13 -3.09 36.95 17.90
CA MET A 13 -2.84 35.96 16.85
C MET A 13 -1.42 36.15 16.29
N LEU A 14 -0.51 35.24 16.65
CA LEU A 14 0.69 34.92 15.89
C LEU A 14 0.51 33.49 15.41
N TRP A 15 0.49 33.31 14.10
CA TRP A 15 0.22 32.02 13.46
C TRP A 15 1.40 31.08 13.64
N GLY A 16 1.42 30.41 14.79
CA GLY A 16 1.73 29.00 15.00
C GLY A 16 3.14 28.51 14.73
N TRP A 17 4.06 28.73 15.67
CA TRP A 17 4.96 27.72 16.25
C TRP A 17 5.62 28.34 17.48
N SER A 18 5.12 28.00 18.67
CA SER A 18 5.73 28.50 19.91
C SER A 18 6.97 27.67 20.24
N LYS A 19 8.06 28.37 20.54
CA LYS A 19 9.36 27.83 21.00
C LYS A 19 9.26 26.91 22.24
N TRP A 20 8.07 26.85 22.86
CA TRP A 20 7.73 26.04 24.03
C TRP A 20 6.40 25.27 23.87
N GLY A 21 5.83 25.19 22.65
CA GLY A 21 4.54 24.58 22.35
C GLY A 21 4.56 23.07 22.08
N GLY A 22 5.73 22.45 22.10
CA GLY A 22 5.89 21.00 22.09
C GLY A 22 6.00 20.48 23.51
N GLY A 23 4.95 20.63 24.31
CA GLY A 23 4.89 20.00 25.63
C GLY A 23 4.87 18.48 25.47
N ASN A 24 6.06 17.87 25.48
CA ASN A 24 6.43 16.50 25.87
C ASN A 24 5.35 15.40 25.92
N TYR A 25 4.43 15.34 24.96
CA TYR A 25 4.00 14.05 24.43
C TYR A 25 5.05 13.72 23.39
N GLY A 26 6.12 13.06 23.82
CA GLY A 26 7.01 12.42 22.87
C GLY A 26 6.11 11.66 21.90
N ILE A 27 6.15 12.02 20.62
CA ILE A 27 5.64 11.17 19.55
C ILE A 27 6.64 10.00 19.44
N PHE A 28 6.84 9.29 20.55
CA PHE A 28 7.28 7.92 20.52
C PHE A 28 6.09 7.17 19.95
N ARG A 29 5.96 7.20 18.62
CA ARG A 29 5.37 6.05 17.94
C ARG A 29 6.31 4.92 18.34
N GLU A 30 5.84 4.00 19.16
CA GLU A 30 6.48 2.69 19.24
C GLU A 30 6.75 2.30 17.79
N VAL A 31 8.02 2.18 17.43
CA VAL A 31 8.39 1.57 16.16
C VAL A 31 7.95 0.14 16.34
N THR A 32 6.70 -0.15 16.03
CA THR A 32 6.20 -1.51 15.99
C THR A 32 7.11 -2.21 15.00
N GLU A 33 7.96 -3.11 15.51
CA GLU A 33 8.86 -3.94 14.72
C GLU A 33 8.10 -4.95 13.85
N GLU A 34 6.80 -4.73 13.69
CA GLU A 34 5.84 -5.62 13.10
C GLU A 34 4.99 -4.88 12.06
N TRP A 35 4.53 -5.62 11.07
CA TRP A 35 3.56 -5.20 10.09
C TRP A 35 2.52 -6.30 9.86
N SER A 36 1.31 -5.93 9.52
CA SER A 36 0.25 -6.92 9.26
C SER A 36 0.08 -7.19 7.78
N CYS A 37 0.00 -8.47 7.42
CA CYS A 37 -0.44 -8.90 6.11
C CYS A 37 -1.91 -8.49 5.89
N GLN A 38 -2.20 -7.78 4.80
CA GLN A 38 -3.55 -7.30 4.51
C GLN A 38 -4.50 -8.39 3.99
N LEU A 39 -3.98 -9.59 3.69
CA LEU A 39 -4.80 -10.73 3.27
C LEU A 39 -5.16 -11.66 4.44
N CYS A 40 -4.17 -12.14 5.19
CA CYS A 40 -4.41 -13.08 6.29
C CYS A 40 -4.48 -12.42 7.67
N GLY A 41 -4.12 -11.14 7.80
CA GLY A 41 -4.10 -10.41 9.08
C GLY A 41 -2.92 -10.73 10.00
N GLU A 42 -2.07 -11.70 9.62
CA GLU A 42 -0.92 -12.12 10.43
C GLU A 42 0.10 -10.99 10.59
N LYS A 43 0.64 -10.84 11.80
CA LYS A 43 1.71 -9.90 12.10
C LYS A 43 3.07 -10.51 11.75
N GLN A 44 3.89 -9.74 11.07
CA GLN A 44 5.15 -10.13 10.47
C GLN A 44 6.23 -9.16 10.95
N ILE A 45 7.43 -9.64 11.22
CA ILE A 45 8.55 -8.80 11.69
C ILE A 45 9.01 -7.90 10.52
N ILE A 46 9.52 -6.70 10.78
CA ILE A 46 10.04 -5.76 9.75
C ILE A 46 11.09 -6.41 8.84
N GLY A 47 11.91 -7.34 9.38
CA GLY A 47 12.91 -8.08 8.62
C GLY A 47 12.36 -9.15 7.67
N MET A 48 11.08 -9.52 7.79
CA MET A 48 10.43 -10.44 6.87
C MET A 48 10.16 -9.75 5.53
N PRO A 49 10.29 -10.48 4.40
CA PRO A 49 10.00 -9.93 3.09
C PRO A 49 8.53 -9.54 2.96
N GLN A 50 8.31 -8.40 2.31
CA GLN A 50 7.01 -7.80 2.08
C GLN A 50 6.75 -7.79 0.58
N TYR A 51 5.60 -8.29 0.17
CA TYR A 51 5.21 -8.32 -1.23
C TYR A 51 4.03 -7.40 -1.45
N PHE A 52 3.94 -6.80 -2.64
CA PHE A 52 2.83 -5.95 -3.03
C PHE A 52 2.05 -6.60 -4.15
N PHE A 53 0.76 -6.85 -3.93
CA PHE A 53 -0.14 -7.44 -4.91
C PHE A 53 -1.20 -6.42 -5.35
N PRO A 54 -1.40 -6.19 -6.65
CA PRO A 54 -2.40 -5.24 -7.13
C PRO A 54 -3.81 -5.73 -6.77
N TYR A 55 -4.59 -4.89 -6.08
CA TYR A 55 -5.98 -5.20 -5.69
C TYR A 55 -6.97 -4.95 -6.84
N ASP A 56 -6.72 -3.90 -7.62
CA ASP A 56 -7.54 -3.49 -8.75
C ASP A 56 -6.88 -3.90 -10.09
N ASN A 57 -7.71 -4.15 -11.10
CA ASN A 57 -7.29 -4.39 -12.48
C ASN A 57 -6.50 -3.21 -13.05
N HIS A 58 -6.77 -1.99 -12.57
CA HIS A 58 -6.04 -0.78 -12.93
C HIS A 58 -4.75 -0.57 -12.13
N ARG A 59 -4.40 -1.49 -11.22
CA ARG A 59 -3.19 -1.45 -10.36
C ARG A 59 -3.00 -0.12 -9.62
N ARG A 60 -4.10 0.53 -9.24
CA ARG A 60 -4.10 1.79 -8.47
C ARG A 60 -3.82 1.53 -6.99
N ASP A 61 -4.37 0.44 -6.49
CA ASP A 61 -4.24 0.02 -5.10
C ASP A 61 -3.44 -1.28 -5.00
N PHE A 62 -2.58 -1.36 -3.99
CA PHE A 62 -1.75 -2.52 -3.71
C PHE A 62 -2.00 -3.01 -2.29
N LEU A 63 -2.12 -4.32 -2.14
CA LEU A 63 -2.11 -5.00 -0.86
C LEU A 63 -0.68 -5.40 -0.49
N ARG A 64 -0.27 -5.08 0.73
CA ARG A 64 0.94 -5.59 1.37
C ARG A 64 0.66 -6.98 1.94
N VAL A 65 1.37 -7.98 1.44
CA VAL A 65 1.09 -9.39 1.71
C VAL A 65 2.35 -10.14 2.16
N CYS A 66 2.17 -11.14 3.01
CA CYS A 66 3.24 -12.03 3.48
C CYS A 66 3.70 -12.99 2.38
N SER A 67 4.86 -13.61 2.58
CA SER A 67 5.45 -14.59 1.67
C SER A 67 4.52 -15.76 1.36
N VAL A 68 3.76 -16.24 2.35
CA VAL A 68 2.81 -17.34 2.20
C VAL A 68 1.67 -16.93 1.26
N CYS A 69 0.97 -15.83 1.58
CA CYS A 69 -0.11 -15.35 0.73
C CYS A 69 0.37 -14.98 -0.68
N TRP A 70 1.58 -14.44 -0.80
CA TRP A 70 2.19 -14.18 -2.11
C TRP A 70 2.39 -15.46 -2.93
N HIS A 71 2.91 -16.52 -2.30
CA HIS A 71 3.11 -17.81 -2.95
C HIS A 71 1.78 -18.42 -3.42
N ASP A 72 0.74 -18.37 -2.58
CA ASP A 72 -0.58 -18.88 -2.92
C ASP A 72 -1.18 -18.12 -4.12
N LEU A 73 -1.10 -16.80 -4.10
CA LEU A 73 -1.57 -15.95 -5.20
C LEU A 73 -0.83 -16.25 -6.51
N LYS A 74 0.50 -16.36 -6.46
CA LYS A 74 1.30 -16.68 -7.64
C LYS A 74 1.03 -18.08 -8.17
N THR A 75 0.81 -19.04 -7.28
CA THR A 75 0.45 -20.40 -7.67
C THR A 75 -0.93 -20.44 -8.33
N ALA A 76 -1.91 -19.69 -7.82
CA ALA A 76 -3.22 -19.55 -8.43
C ALA A 76 -3.13 -18.89 -9.82
N GLU A 77 -2.32 -17.84 -9.97
CA GLU A 77 -2.07 -17.18 -11.26
C GLU A 77 -1.45 -18.14 -12.29
N VAL A 78 -0.47 -18.96 -11.89
CA VAL A 78 0.12 -19.97 -12.79
C VAL A 78 -0.90 -21.04 -13.18
N LYS A 79 -1.76 -21.49 -12.25
CA LYS A 79 -2.80 -22.47 -12.55
C LYS A 79 -3.81 -21.93 -13.57
N THR A 80 -4.30 -20.71 -13.39
CA THR A 80 -5.24 -20.09 -14.34
C THR A 80 -4.62 -19.91 -15.71
N LEU A 81 -3.34 -19.50 -15.79
CA LEU A 81 -2.62 -19.40 -17.06
C LEU A 81 -2.50 -20.76 -17.76
N ARG A 82 -2.16 -21.84 -17.03
CA ARG A 82 -2.10 -23.20 -17.58
C ARG A 82 -3.46 -23.71 -18.06
N GLU A 83 -4.54 -23.38 -17.36
CA GLU A 83 -5.89 -23.74 -17.79
C GLU A 83 -6.31 -23.00 -19.06
N LEU A 84 -5.97 -21.72 -19.17
CA LEU A 84 -6.19 -20.93 -20.39
C LEU A 84 -5.39 -21.48 -21.57
N GLU A 85 -4.13 -21.84 -21.35
CA GLU A 85 -3.27 -22.48 -22.36
C GLU A 85 -3.90 -23.78 -22.89
N LYS A 86 -4.44 -24.62 -22.00
CA LYS A 86 -5.14 -25.86 -22.39
C LYS A 86 -6.41 -25.60 -23.20
N LYS A 87 -7.18 -24.56 -22.88
CA LYS A 87 -8.45 -24.25 -23.55
C LYS A 87 -8.25 -23.64 -24.94
N ILE A 88 -7.25 -22.78 -25.09
CA ILE A 88 -7.05 -21.95 -26.29
C ILE A 88 -6.04 -22.60 -27.25
N GLY A 89 -5.17 -23.49 -26.75
CA GLY A 89 -4.06 -24.06 -27.49
C GLY A 89 -2.83 -23.14 -27.48
N LEU A 90 -1.64 -23.75 -27.54
CA LEU A 90 -0.35 -23.08 -27.30
C LEU A 90 -0.06 -21.93 -28.28
N ASP A 91 -0.47 -22.07 -29.54
CA ASP A 91 -0.19 -21.08 -30.59
C ASP A 91 -1.05 -19.82 -30.48
N LYS A 92 -2.35 -19.98 -30.16
CA LYS A 92 -3.26 -18.85 -29.92
C LYS A 92 -2.97 -18.17 -28.58
N PHE A 93 -2.58 -18.93 -27.56
CA PHE A 93 -2.18 -18.40 -26.24
C PHE A 93 -0.97 -17.46 -26.35
N LYS A 94 0.06 -17.84 -27.12
CA LYS A 94 1.24 -16.98 -27.36
C LYS A 94 0.87 -15.64 -28.02
N GLN A 95 -0.11 -15.62 -28.92
CA GLN A 95 -0.58 -14.37 -29.54
C GLN A 95 -1.35 -13.49 -28.53
N GLU A 96 -2.29 -14.04 -27.76
CA GLU A 96 -3.10 -13.25 -26.81
C GLU A 96 -2.30 -12.71 -25.62
N VAL A 97 -1.40 -13.51 -25.05
CA VAL A 97 -0.56 -13.07 -23.92
C VAL A 97 0.41 -11.97 -24.37
N ARG A 98 0.98 -12.10 -25.57
CA ARG A 98 1.86 -11.06 -26.14
C ARG A 98 1.10 -9.75 -26.34
N VAL A 99 -0.16 -9.77 -26.78
CA VAL A 99 -0.97 -8.56 -26.94
C VAL A 99 -1.33 -7.91 -25.60
N LYS A 100 -1.63 -8.68 -24.56
CA LYS A 100 -1.92 -8.12 -23.22
C LYS A 100 -0.67 -7.52 -22.55
N VAL A 101 0.48 -8.18 -22.63
CA VAL A 101 1.74 -7.64 -22.07
C VAL A 101 2.15 -6.34 -22.77
N PHE A 102 2.05 -6.28 -24.12
CA PHE A 102 2.41 -5.08 -24.88
C PHE A 102 1.42 -3.91 -24.74
N LYS A 103 0.12 -4.17 -24.49
CA LYS A 103 -0.84 -3.09 -24.18
C LYS A 103 -0.58 -2.46 -22.80
N ILE A 104 -0.15 -3.26 -21.82
CA ILE A 104 0.20 -2.78 -20.48
C ILE A 104 1.40 -1.82 -20.52
N ASP A 105 2.40 -2.08 -21.38
CA ASP A 105 3.57 -1.20 -21.56
C ASP A 105 3.24 0.13 -22.26
N LEU A 106 2.14 0.18 -23.03
CA LEU A 106 1.71 1.39 -23.75
C LEU A 106 0.90 2.34 -22.85
N GLU A 107 0.14 1.82 -21.89
CA GLU A 107 -0.60 2.64 -20.91
C GLU A 107 0.34 3.27 -19.85
N LEU A 108 1.46 2.61 -19.54
CA LEU A 108 2.50 3.10 -18.63
C LEU A 108 3.32 4.29 -19.17
N LYS A 109 3.17 4.65 -20.46
CA LYS A 109 3.84 5.82 -21.06
C LYS A 109 3.02 7.10 -21.01
N THR A 110 1.81 7.08 -20.43
CA THR A 110 1.11 8.34 -20.16
C THR A 110 1.62 8.92 -18.84
N PRO A 111 2.38 10.04 -18.86
CA PRO A 111 2.68 10.73 -17.62
C PRO A 111 1.33 11.23 -17.10
N TYR A 112 1.09 11.01 -15.80
CA TYR A 112 -0.08 11.50 -15.07
C TYR A 112 -0.58 12.86 -15.61
N PRO A 113 -1.89 13.06 -15.83
CA PRO A 113 -2.38 14.41 -16.09
C PRO A 113 -2.09 15.25 -14.85
N ASN A 114 -1.19 16.23 -14.99
CA ASN A 114 -1.01 17.31 -14.05
C ASN A 114 -2.40 17.92 -13.81
N LYS A 115 -3.00 17.63 -12.65
CA LYS A 115 -4.14 18.39 -12.16
C LYS A 115 -3.56 19.66 -11.52
N LEU A 116 -3.69 20.76 -12.26
CA LEU A 116 -3.65 22.13 -11.75
C LEU A 116 -4.73 22.33 -10.67
#